data_AF-A0A2M8H7F8-F1
#
_entry.id   AF-A0A2M8H7F8-F1
#
_cell.length_a   1.000
_cell.length_b   1.000
_cell.length_c   1.000
_cell.angle_alpha   90.00
_cell.angle_beta   90.00
_cell.angle_gamma   90.00
#
_symmetry.space_group_name_H-M   'P 1'
#
loop_
_entity.id
_entity.type
_entity.pdbx_description
1 polymer ?
#
loop_
_entity_poly.entity_id
_entity_poly.type
_entity_poly.pdbx_seq_one_letter_code
_entity_poly.pdbx_strand_id
1 'polypeptide(L)'
;MAGKRGILLPIGICTTNHSHLDFFSFQHEVRTMYVCLCRGITDTQIRKAVQAGKTEFRQLKQSLEVGAQCGKCVRMAMEIIAAELDKTDSDQVPLYYKVA
;
A
#
# COMPACT_ATOMS: atom_id res chain seq x y z
N MET A 1 -19.24 -19.16 -24.10
CA MET A 1 -19.34 -20.48 -23.42
C MET A 1 -17.95 -21.08 -23.32
N ALA A 2 -17.71 -21.81 -22.24
CA ALA A 2 -16.41 -22.03 -21.60
C ALA A 2 -15.31 -22.68 -22.43
N GLY A 3 -14.07 -22.32 -22.08
CA GLY A 3 -13.03 -23.31 -21.82
C GLY A 3 -11.87 -23.31 -22.81
N LYS A 4 -10.71 -22.86 -22.35
CA LYS A 4 -9.44 -23.55 -22.62
C LYS A 4 -8.47 -23.32 -21.46
N ARG A 5 -8.40 -24.34 -20.60
CA ARG A 5 -7.32 -24.54 -19.66
C ARG A 5 -6.04 -24.73 -20.48
N GLY A 6 -5.09 -23.81 -20.34
CA GLY A 6 -3.77 -23.91 -20.93
C GLY A 6 -2.75 -23.51 -19.89
N ILE A 7 -2.13 -24.51 -19.26
CA ILE A 7 -0.91 -24.34 -18.47
C ILE A 7 0.19 -23.95 -19.47
N LEU A 8 0.68 -22.72 -19.42
CA LEU A 8 1.86 -22.30 -20.18
C LEU A 8 3.04 -22.23 -19.21
N LEU A 9 3.89 -23.25 -19.28
CA LEU A 9 5.19 -23.30 -18.63
C LEU A 9 6.16 -22.27 -19.26
N PRO A 10 7.14 -21.77 -18.50
CA PRO A 10 7.96 -20.62 -18.87
C PRO A 10 9.20 -21.09 -19.62
N ILE A 11 9.18 -21.06 -20.95
CA ILE A 11 10.42 -21.12 -21.74
C ILE A 11 10.27 -20.19 -22.93
N GLY A 12 10.76 -18.96 -22.77
CA GLY A 12 10.97 -18.00 -23.85
C GLY A 12 12.38 -17.46 -23.73
N ILE A 13 13.32 -18.12 -24.40
CA ILE A 13 14.72 -17.68 -24.52
C ILE A 13 14.74 -16.49 -25.49
N CYS A 14 15.38 -15.41 -25.07
CA CYS A 14 15.57 -14.17 -25.81
C CYS A 14 16.36 -14.38 -27.10
N THR A 15 15.92 -13.78 -28.22
CA THR A 15 16.82 -13.11 -29.17
C THR A 15 16.04 -12.21 -30.11
N THR A 16 15.94 -10.92 -29.80
CA THR A 16 16.20 -9.85 -30.79
C THR A 16 16.31 -8.51 -30.08
N ASN A 17 17.39 -7.83 -30.39
CA ASN A 17 17.92 -6.64 -29.76
C ASN A 17 17.42 -5.41 -30.53
N HIS A 18 16.47 -4.63 -29.98
CA HIS A 18 16.33 -3.19 -30.27
C HIS A 18 15.35 -2.54 -29.27
N SER A 19 15.92 -1.91 -28.23
CA SER A 19 15.42 -0.69 -27.57
C SER A 19 13.90 -0.52 -27.35
N HIS A 20 13.40 -1.01 -26.20
CA HIS A 20 12.33 -0.33 -25.45
C HIS A 20 12.41 -0.69 -23.96
N LEU A 21 12.47 0.33 -23.13
CA LEU A 21 12.71 0.33 -21.68
C LEU A 21 11.48 -0.14 -20.88
N ASP A 22 10.95 -1.35 -21.13
CA ASP A 22 9.77 -1.84 -20.41
C ASP A 22 9.81 -3.36 -20.24
N PHE A 23 10.34 -3.90 -19.13
CA PHE A 23 9.74 -5.15 -18.61
C PHE A 23 10.04 -5.60 -17.18
N PHE A 24 11.07 -5.15 -16.47
CA PHE A 24 11.37 -5.74 -15.15
C PHE A 24 11.48 -4.72 -14.01
N SER A 25 10.48 -3.85 -13.91
CA SER A 25 10.22 -3.07 -12.69
C SER A 25 9.20 -3.75 -11.75
N PHE A 26 8.84 -5.03 -11.98
CA PHE A 26 7.85 -5.72 -11.14
C PHE A 26 8.46 -6.45 -9.94
N GLN A 27 9.32 -5.76 -9.20
CA GLN A 27 9.62 -6.08 -7.81
C GLN A 27 9.37 -4.84 -6.97
N HIS A 28 8.11 -4.41 -6.93
CA HIS A 28 7.65 -3.56 -5.84
C HIS A 28 7.47 -4.47 -4.62
N GLU A 29 8.58 -4.72 -3.92
CA GLU A 29 8.58 -5.40 -2.63
C GLU A 29 7.87 -4.50 -1.61
N VAL A 30 6.56 -4.74 -1.43
CA VAL A 30 5.80 -4.11 -0.35
C VAL A 30 6.33 -4.66 0.96
N ARG A 31 7.28 -3.94 1.58
CA ARG A 31 7.73 -4.26 2.93
C ARG A 31 6.59 -4.00 3.90
N THR A 32 5.98 -5.06 4.40
CA THR A 32 5.02 -4.98 5.51
C THR A 32 5.77 -4.92 6.83
N MET A 33 5.54 -3.88 7.64
CA MET A 33 6.09 -3.74 8.97
C MET A 33 5.01 -4.02 10.03
N TYR A 34 5.32 -4.79 11.07
CA TYR A 34 4.43 -4.92 12.22
C TYR A 34 4.49 -3.68 13.10
N VAL A 35 3.32 -3.10 13.37
CA VAL A 35 3.16 -1.94 14.24
C VAL A 35 2.68 -2.37 15.62
N CYS A 36 1.76 -3.34 15.70
CA CYS A 36 1.26 -3.86 16.98
C CYS A 36 1.51 -5.36 17.12
N LEU A 37 2.45 -5.74 17.99
CA LEU A 37 2.76 -7.15 18.26
C LEU A 37 1.68 -7.87 19.07
N CYS A 38 0.95 -7.16 19.92
CA CYS A 38 -0.14 -7.73 20.73
C CYS A 38 -1.28 -8.32 19.90
N ARG A 39 -1.60 -7.67 18.77
CA ARG A 39 -2.71 -8.04 17.89
C ARG A 39 -2.26 -8.41 16.48
N GLY A 40 -0.95 -8.45 16.22
CA GLY A 40 -0.38 -8.76 14.91
C GLY A 40 -0.73 -7.76 13.82
N ILE A 41 -0.88 -6.47 14.15
CA ILE A 41 -1.31 -5.44 13.20
C ILE A 41 -0.13 -4.87 12.42
N THR A 42 -0.24 -4.83 11.10
CA THR A 42 0.78 -4.27 10.19
C THR A 42 0.49 -2.82 9.82
N ASP A 43 1.51 -2.11 9.37
CA ASP A 43 1.39 -0.76 8.84
C ASP A 43 0.48 -0.72 7.60
N THR A 44 0.54 -1.75 6.75
CA THR A 44 -0.35 -1.86 5.58
C THR A 44 -1.82 -1.98 5.95
N GLN A 45 -2.16 -2.68 7.05
CA GLN A 45 -3.53 -2.73 7.56
C GLN A 45 -4.00 -1.37 8.08
N ILE A 46 -3.12 -0.65 8.76
CA ILE A 46 -3.38 0.71 9.25
C ILE A 46 -3.63 1.65 8.07
N ARG A 47 -2.76 1.67 7.05
CA ARG A 47 -2.92 2.50 5.85
C ARG A 47 -4.21 2.20 5.10
N LYS A 48 -4.54 0.91 4.90
CA LYS A 48 -5.81 0.49 4.30
C LYS A 48 -7.02 0.97 5.10
N ALA A 49 -6.95 0.95 6.43
CA ALA A 49 -8.01 1.46 7.28
C ALA A 49 -8.18 2.98 7.13
N VAL A 50 -7.08 3.74 7.03
CA VAL A 50 -7.12 5.18 6.79
C VAL A 50 -7.70 5.51 5.41
N GLN A 51 -7.28 4.79 4.37
CA GLN A 51 -7.83 4.92 3.01
C GLN A 51 -9.32 4.57 2.94
N ALA A 52 -9.80 3.69 3.82
CA ALA A 52 -11.22 3.39 3.99
C ALA A 52 -11.99 4.48 4.79
N GLY A 53 -11.36 5.62 5.09
CA GLY A 53 -11.96 6.76 5.78
C GLY A 53 -11.80 6.76 7.30
N LYS A 54 -11.02 5.85 7.89
CA LYS A 54 -10.76 5.85 9.34
C LYS A 54 -9.59 6.79 9.65
N THR A 55 -9.87 8.07 9.78
CA THR A 55 -8.86 9.12 9.96
C THR A 55 -8.44 9.32 11.42
N GLU A 56 -9.18 8.75 12.37
CA GLU A 56 -8.87 8.87 13.80
C GLU A 56 -8.41 7.56 14.42
N PHE A 57 -7.45 7.63 15.36
CA PHE A 57 -6.96 6.46 16.08
C PHE A 57 -8.09 5.68 16.80
N ARG A 58 -9.12 6.37 17.31
CA ARG A 58 -10.26 5.73 17.97
C ARG A 58 -11.00 4.76 17.04
N GLN A 59 -11.17 5.14 15.77
CA GLN A 59 -11.83 4.32 14.75
C GLN A 59 -10.96 3.11 14.37
N LEU A 60 -9.65 3.28 14.30
CA LEU A 60 -8.72 2.14 14.11
C LEU A 60 -8.74 1.20 15.31
N LYS A 61 -8.73 1.72 16.54
CA LYS A 61 -8.83 0.90 17.75
C LYS A 61 -10.11 0.08 17.79
N GLN A 62 -11.24 0.67 17.39
CA GLN A 62 -12.52 -0.05 17.35
C GLN A 62 -12.57 -1.15 16.28
N SER A 63 -11.83 -1.00 15.19
CA SER A 63 -11.92 -1.91 14.04
C SER A 63 -10.79 -2.93 13.91
N LEU A 64 -9.58 -2.58 14.35
CA LEU A 64 -8.38 -3.42 14.29
C LEU A 64 -7.87 -3.81 15.67
N GLU A 65 -8.50 -3.31 16.75
CA GLU A 65 -8.04 -3.49 18.14
C GLU A 65 -6.58 -3.04 18.39
N VAL A 66 -6.05 -2.18 17.52
CA VAL A 66 -4.69 -1.64 17.65
C VAL A 66 -4.56 -0.84 18.95
N GLY A 67 -3.52 -1.15 19.73
CA GLY A 67 -3.28 -0.49 21.02
C GLY A 67 -4.29 -0.85 22.13
N ALA A 68 -5.13 -1.88 21.96
CA ALA A 68 -6.10 -2.29 22.98
C ALA A 68 -5.49 -3.01 24.19
N GLN A 69 -4.26 -3.55 24.08
CA GLN A 69 -3.58 -4.28 25.15
C GLN A 69 -2.54 -3.42 25.87
N CYS A 70 -1.30 -3.37 25.40
CA CYS A 70 -0.19 -2.69 26.10
C CYS A 70 0.00 -1.22 25.71
N GLY A 71 -0.66 -0.74 24.66
CA GLY A 71 -0.58 0.65 24.20
C GLY A 71 0.75 1.10 23.58
N LYS A 72 1.80 0.27 23.56
CA LYS A 72 3.14 0.67 23.06
C LYS A 72 3.18 1.12 21.59
N CYS A 73 2.29 0.58 20.78
CA CYS A 73 2.19 0.90 19.35
C CYS A 73 1.42 2.20 19.04
N VAL A 74 0.81 2.85 20.05
CA VAL A 74 -0.12 3.98 19.83
C VAL A 74 0.56 5.14 19.10
N ARG A 75 1.75 5.56 19.57
CA ARG A 75 2.51 6.65 18.95
C ARG A 75 2.82 6.39 17.48
N MET A 76 3.41 5.23 17.19
CA MET A 76 3.74 4.81 15.82
C MET A 76 2.50 4.70 14.93
N ALA A 77 1.38 4.17 15.44
CA ALA A 77 0.13 4.10 14.69
C ALA A 77 -0.41 5.51 14.36
N MET A 78 -0.34 6.46 15.28
CA MET A 78 -0.77 7.85 15.05
C MET A 78 0.13 8.56 14.03
N GLU A 79 1.45 8.32 14.07
CA GLU A 79 2.39 8.84 13.08
C GLU A 79 2.08 8.31 11.66
N ILE A 80 1.72 7.03 11.54
CA ILE A 80 1.31 6.44 10.24
C ILE A 80 0.02 7.08 9.75
N ILE A 81 -0.96 7.31 10.64
CA ILE A 81 -2.22 7.97 10.26
C ILE A 81 -1.95 9.38 9.75
N ALA A 82 -1.19 10.19 10.48
CA ALA A 82 -0.84 11.54 10.07
C ALA A 82 -0.12 11.56 8.72
N ALA A 83 0.91 10.71 8.56
CA ALA A 83 1.66 10.62 7.31
C ALA A 83 0.81 10.14 6.12
N GLU A 84 -0.27 9.39 6.35
CA GLU A 84 -1.17 8.96 5.28
C GLU A 84 -2.17 10.07 4.91
N LEU A 85 -2.61 10.87 5.88
CA LEU A 85 -3.47 12.04 5.61
C LEU A 85 -2.71 13.13 4.85
N ASP A 86 -1.45 13.41 5.21
CA ASP A 86 -0.63 14.41 4.52
C ASP A 86 -0.37 14.07 3.03
N LYS A 87 -0.36 12.78 2.67
CA LYS A 87 -0.23 12.34 1.27
C LYS A 87 -1.45 12.69 0.43
N THR A 88 -2.64 12.67 1.02
CA THR A 88 -3.88 12.94 0.28
C THR A 88 -3.97 14.37 -0.25
N ASP A 89 -3.19 15.30 0.33
CA ASP A 89 -3.10 16.69 -0.12
C ASP A 89 -2.01 16.93 -1.19
N SER A 90 -1.07 16.01 -1.37
CA SER A 90 0.07 16.18 -2.31
C SER A 90 -0.13 15.52 -3.67
N ASP A 91 -1.13 14.65 -3.84
CA ASP A 91 -1.53 14.06 -5.13
C ASP A 91 -2.39 15.01 -5.99
N GLN A 92 -2.79 16.18 -5.46
CA GLN A 92 -3.40 17.26 -6.25
C GLN A 92 -2.30 18.22 -6.73
N VAL A 93 -1.64 17.89 -7.85
CA VAL A 93 -0.77 18.83 -8.56
C VAL A 93 -1.66 19.84 -9.31
N PRO A 94 -1.67 21.15 -8.97
CA PRO A 94 -2.34 22.13 -9.80
C PRO A 94 -1.52 22.30 -11.08
N LEU A 95 -2.16 21.95 -12.20
CA LEU A 95 -1.61 21.96 -13.55
C LEU A 95 -1.41 23.43 -14.01
N TYR A 96 -0.35 24.08 -13.52
CA TYR A 96 -0.14 25.52 -13.71
C TYR A 96 0.31 25.92 -15.12
N TYR A 97 0.55 24.97 -16.03
CA TYR A 97 1.02 25.24 -17.41
C TYR A 97 -0.06 25.13 -18.50
N LYS A 98 -1.36 25.10 -18.20
CA LYS A 98 -2.39 25.25 -19.24
C LYS A 98 -2.50 26.73 -19.67
N VAL A 99 -1.71 27.11 -20.67
CA VAL A 99 -1.90 28.33 -21.46
C VAL A 99 -2.30 27.89 -22.86
N ALA A 100 -3.50 28.28 -23.29
CA ALA A 100 -3.97 28.23 -24.67
C ALA A 100 -4.40 29.63 -25.07
#